data_AF-A0A432HEG0-F1
#
_entry.id   AF-A0A432HEG0-F1
#
_cell.length_a   1.000
_cell.length_b   1.000
_cell.length_c   1.000
_cell.angle_alpha   90.00
_cell.angle_beta   90.00
_cell.angle_gamma   90.00
#
_symmetry.space_group_name_H-M   'P 1'
#
loop_
_entity.id
_entity.type
_entity.pdbx_description
1 polymer ?
#
loop_
_entity_poly.entity_id
_entity_poly.type
_entity_poly.pdbx_seq_one_letter_code
_entity_poly.pdbx_strand_id
1 'polypeptide(L)'
;MKLLIKNAAVYDPKNGKNGEIGDLFIRDGKISKPYAKPDTVIDASGLWALPGGVETGVPLTSYGLGVYGFKKGFPGPEEISRQYAQMGYTHLHESMMFPTMATGTHHFLTTLPYQDASASLCLTLREFGTLIGSNIPPEWTVRFFATCAQRFRALAIRLPETSAHFKESTLAKYNLPAQRVLQYLTHLPLNLPLHVELTSRLLDEDLPQIPNLHYAHIGRAIDGEYAYKQVSNLLASKNITGDTGLAPKGPHDQLKIEAEIGEGEALSAFIGMHTPLRYLEVPAGSQSEYVLSLATHPDFKKNLAFSSLCLGAQAPTHYPGIFKDLFEAGKSFTVSDFVTQTRWMPAIQL
;
A
#
# COMPACT_ATOMS: atom_id res chain seq x y z
N MET A 1 31.62 1.60 -0.80
CA MET A 1 31.28 3.04 -0.84
C MET A 1 30.86 3.51 0.55
N LYS A 2 31.44 4.61 1.04
CA LYS A 2 31.10 5.27 2.32
C LYS A 2 30.48 6.64 2.04
N LEU A 3 29.19 6.79 2.31
CA LEU A 3 28.42 8.02 2.09
C LEU A 3 27.96 8.62 3.41
N LEU A 4 28.24 9.89 3.63
CA LEU A 4 27.74 10.66 4.77
C LEU A 4 26.69 11.67 4.28
N ILE A 5 25.48 11.60 4.83
CA ILE A 5 24.45 12.64 4.66
C ILE A 5 24.47 13.48 5.94
N LYS A 6 24.77 14.77 5.84
CA LYS A 6 24.93 15.66 7.00
C LYS A 6 23.74 16.57 7.23
N ASN A 7 23.51 16.91 8.50
CA ASN A 7 22.60 17.98 8.91
C ASN A 7 21.14 17.83 8.43
N ALA A 8 20.69 16.61 8.15
CA ALA A 8 19.32 16.37 7.73
C ALA A 8 18.38 16.43 8.94
N ALA A 9 17.15 16.93 8.74
CA ALA A 9 16.07 16.67 9.69
C ALA A 9 15.59 15.22 9.50
N VAL A 10 15.93 14.34 10.45
CA VAL A 10 15.70 12.90 10.33
C VAL A 10 14.31 12.52 10.82
N TYR A 11 13.55 11.86 9.96
CA TYR A 11 12.23 11.30 10.26
C TYR A 11 12.27 9.78 10.17
N ASP A 12 12.26 9.14 11.34
CA ASP A 12 12.24 7.68 11.47
C ASP A 12 11.28 7.31 12.59
N PRO A 13 10.00 7.04 12.26
CA PRO A 13 8.97 6.80 13.28
C PRO A 13 9.19 5.48 14.02
N LYS A 14 9.93 4.56 13.40
CA LYS A 14 10.31 3.29 14.00
C LYS A 14 11.32 3.47 15.12
N ASN A 15 12.25 4.40 14.94
CA ASN A 15 13.25 4.76 15.93
C ASN A 15 12.89 6.03 16.73
N GLY A 16 11.66 6.53 16.60
CA GLY A 16 11.16 7.68 17.35
C GLY A 16 11.75 9.03 16.94
N LYS A 17 12.38 9.13 15.76
CA LYS A 17 12.99 10.35 15.25
C LYS A 17 11.95 11.24 14.59
N ASN A 18 11.81 12.46 15.09
CA ASN A 18 10.79 13.41 14.65
C ASN A 18 11.39 14.77 14.24
N GLY A 19 12.32 14.75 13.28
CA GLY A 19 12.89 15.98 12.70
C GLY A 19 14.13 16.49 13.41
N GLU A 20 14.68 15.67 14.29
CA GLU A 20 15.98 15.93 14.91
C GLU A 20 17.05 16.08 13.83
N ILE A 21 17.82 17.16 13.91
CA ILE A 21 18.94 17.38 13.00
C ILE A 21 20.05 16.39 13.32
N GLY A 22 20.49 15.64 12.31
CA GLY A 22 21.52 14.63 12.48
C GLY A 22 22.19 14.18 11.20
N ASP A 23 23.23 13.36 11.39
CA ASP A 23 24.03 12.78 10.31
C ASP A 23 23.64 11.30 10.11
N LEU A 24 23.56 10.88 8.84
CA LEU A 24 23.34 9.49 8.45
C LEU A 24 24.59 8.94 7.76
N PHE A 25 25.05 7.79 8.25
CA PHE A 25 26.26 7.13 7.76
C PHE A 25 25.89 5.87 6.99
N ILE A 26 26.29 5.77 5.73
CA ILE A 26 26.01 4.64 4.85
C ILE A 26 27.32 3.99 4.43
N ARG A 27 27.44 2.68 4.62
CA ARG A 27 28.57 1.88 4.15
C ARG A 27 28.07 0.70 3.35
N ASP A 28 28.52 0.61 2.10
CA ASP A 28 28.25 -0.49 1.17
C ASP A 28 26.75 -0.78 1.03
N GLY A 29 25.98 0.28 0.81
CA GLY A 29 24.53 0.22 0.61
C GLY A 29 23.71 0.04 1.89
N LYS A 30 24.34 0.05 3.08
CA LYS A 30 23.65 -0.16 4.36
C LYS A 30 23.88 1.00 5.32
N ILE A 31 22.85 1.34 6.11
CA ILE A 31 23.01 2.23 7.26
C ILE A 31 24.05 1.64 8.22
N SER A 32 24.92 2.49 8.76
CA SER A 32 26.11 2.07 9.50
C SER A 32 26.37 2.97 10.70
N LYS A 33 27.29 2.53 11.56
CA LYS A 33 27.84 3.37 12.63
C LYS A 33 28.70 4.50 12.04
N PRO A 34 28.86 5.62 12.77
CA PRO A 34 29.74 6.71 12.36
C PRO A 34 31.16 6.26 12.00
N TYR A 35 31.78 6.94 11.04
CA TYR A 35 33.17 6.73 10.64
C TYR A 35 33.83 8.05 10.25
N ALA A 36 35.16 8.11 10.37
CA ALA A 36 35.91 9.36 10.25
C ALA A 36 36.13 9.84 8.80
N LYS A 37 36.22 8.92 7.83
CA LYS A 37 36.59 9.23 6.44
C LYS A 37 35.49 8.76 5.46
N PRO A 38 34.51 9.62 5.11
CA PRO A 38 33.57 9.36 4.03
C PRO A 38 34.25 9.46 2.65
N ASP A 39 33.80 8.67 1.69
CA ASP A 39 34.18 8.79 0.28
C ASP A 39 33.37 9.93 -0.39
N THR A 40 32.12 10.13 0.05
CA THR A 40 31.21 11.16 -0.44
C THR A 40 30.44 11.78 0.72
N VAL A 41 30.23 13.09 0.66
CA VAL A 41 29.46 13.86 1.64
C VAL A 41 28.34 14.61 0.90
N ILE A 42 27.12 14.45 1.38
CA ILE A 42 25.94 15.20 0.94
C ILE A 42 25.53 16.11 2.10
N ASP A 43 25.47 17.42 1.87
CA ASP A 43 24.90 18.37 2.82
C ASP A 43 23.38 18.44 2.61
N ALA A 44 22.63 18.01 3.62
CA ALA A 44 21.17 17.99 3.64
C ALA A 44 20.61 19.03 4.62
N SER A 45 21.37 20.09 4.91
CA SER A 45 20.90 21.21 5.73
C SER A 45 19.60 21.80 5.20
N GLY A 46 18.57 21.86 6.04
CA GLY A 46 17.23 22.34 5.66
C GLY A 46 16.39 21.32 4.87
N LEU A 47 16.93 20.12 4.59
CA LEU A 47 16.23 19.03 3.94
C LEU A 47 15.82 17.96 4.96
N TRP A 48 14.82 17.18 4.58
CA TRP A 48 14.34 16.04 5.35
C TRP A 48 15.03 14.76 4.87
N ALA A 49 15.35 13.87 5.81
CA ALA A 49 15.76 12.51 5.51
C ALA A 49 14.72 11.53 6.04
N LEU A 50 14.14 10.75 5.14
CA LEU A 50 13.17 9.70 5.43
C LEU A 50 13.70 8.35 4.91
N PRO A 51 13.24 7.22 5.47
CA PRO A 51 13.37 5.92 4.82
C PRO A 51 12.76 5.94 3.42
N GLY A 52 13.30 5.11 2.51
CA GLY A 52 12.73 4.93 1.19
C GLY A 52 11.27 4.47 1.27
N GLY A 53 10.42 5.06 0.42
CA GLY A 53 9.00 4.73 0.34
C GLY A 53 8.77 3.29 -0.08
N VAL A 54 7.78 2.64 0.55
CA VAL A 54 7.36 1.27 0.24
C VAL A 54 5.91 1.33 -0.24
N GLU A 55 5.71 1.09 -1.53
CA GLU A 55 4.36 0.91 -2.07
C GLU A 55 3.89 -0.50 -1.72
N THR A 56 2.83 -0.58 -0.92
CA THR A 56 2.34 -1.83 -0.32
C THR A 56 1.36 -2.57 -1.22
N GLY A 57 0.77 -1.90 -2.22
CA GLY A 57 -0.11 -2.59 -3.14
C GLY A 57 -0.54 -1.78 -4.34
N VAL A 58 0.09 -2.04 -5.48
CA VAL A 58 -0.23 -1.44 -6.77
C VAL A 58 -0.48 -2.53 -7.82
N PRO A 59 -1.57 -2.47 -8.61
CA PRO A 59 -1.69 -3.32 -9.78
C PRO A 59 -0.80 -2.76 -10.91
N LEU A 60 0.24 -3.49 -11.30
CA LEU A 60 1.15 -3.11 -12.38
C LEU A 60 0.92 -3.94 -13.63
N THR A 61 0.46 -5.17 -13.46
CA THR A 61 0.40 -6.17 -14.53
C THR A 61 -0.94 -6.87 -14.67
N SER A 62 -1.97 -6.44 -13.94
CA SER A 62 -3.32 -7.01 -14.01
C SER A 62 -3.96 -6.93 -15.40
N TYR A 63 -4.80 -7.91 -15.76
CA TYR A 63 -5.47 -8.02 -17.07
C TYR A 63 -6.17 -6.74 -17.55
N GLY A 64 -6.79 -5.98 -16.63
CA GLY A 64 -7.48 -4.74 -16.95
C GLY A 64 -6.55 -3.64 -17.46
N LEU A 65 -5.27 -3.63 -17.05
CA LEU A 65 -4.33 -2.56 -17.36
C LEU A 65 -3.90 -2.59 -18.82
N GLY A 66 -3.73 -3.77 -19.44
CA GLY A 66 -3.43 -3.87 -20.86
C GLY A 66 -4.55 -3.29 -21.73
N VAL A 67 -5.81 -3.59 -21.37
CA VAL A 67 -7.00 -3.05 -22.06
C VAL A 67 -7.14 -1.54 -21.82
N TYR A 68 -6.91 -1.09 -20.59
CA TYR A 68 -6.93 0.33 -20.24
C TYR A 68 -5.85 1.10 -21.01
N GLY A 69 -4.63 0.58 -21.03
CA GLY A 69 -3.48 1.14 -21.72
C GLY A 69 -3.68 1.25 -23.22
N PHE A 70 -4.33 0.26 -23.84
CA PHE A 70 -4.71 0.35 -25.25
C PHE A 70 -5.58 1.58 -25.55
N LYS A 71 -6.48 1.96 -24.63
CA LYS A 71 -7.40 3.09 -24.83
C LYS A 71 -6.82 4.45 -24.45
N LYS A 72 -5.89 4.49 -23.49
CA LYS A 72 -5.47 5.74 -22.82
C LYS A 72 -3.96 6.00 -22.87
N GLY A 73 -3.18 5.05 -23.36
CA GLY A 73 -1.75 4.97 -23.07
C GLY A 73 -1.53 4.48 -21.65
N PHE A 74 -0.62 3.53 -21.46
CA PHE A 74 -0.16 3.12 -20.13
C PHE A 74 1.35 3.31 -20.09
N PRO A 75 1.89 3.94 -19.03
CA PRO A 75 3.32 4.20 -18.94
C PRO A 75 4.09 2.88 -18.93
N GLY A 76 5.27 2.89 -19.57
CA GLY A 76 6.17 1.74 -19.56
C GLY A 76 6.82 1.55 -18.18
N PRO A 77 7.47 0.40 -17.94
CA PRO A 77 8.15 0.11 -16.67
C PRO A 77 9.23 1.13 -16.31
N GLU A 78 9.97 1.66 -17.29
CA GLU A 78 10.97 2.71 -17.05
C GLU A 78 10.34 4.00 -16.53
N GLU A 79 9.23 4.43 -17.14
CA GLU A 79 8.51 5.64 -16.76
C GLU A 79 7.91 5.50 -15.36
N ILE A 80 7.23 4.38 -15.09
CA ILE A 80 6.69 4.05 -13.76
C ILE A 80 7.81 4.08 -12.71
N SER A 81 8.90 3.37 -12.97
CA SER A 81 10.02 3.29 -12.01
C SER A 81 10.66 4.65 -11.75
N ARG A 82 10.84 5.46 -12.80
CA ARG A 82 11.38 6.82 -12.68
C ARG A 82 10.47 7.71 -11.83
N GLN A 83 9.16 7.67 -12.06
CA GLN A 83 8.18 8.45 -11.30
C GLN A 83 8.19 8.06 -9.81
N TYR A 84 8.16 6.77 -9.50
CA TYR A 84 8.26 6.30 -8.11
C TYR A 84 9.60 6.70 -7.46
N ALA A 85 10.71 6.62 -8.19
CA ALA A 85 12.03 7.01 -7.67
C ALA A 85 12.10 8.52 -7.37
N GLN A 86 11.49 9.35 -8.22
CA GLN A 86 11.40 10.80 -8.02
C GLN A 86 10.58 11.17 -6.77
N MET A 87 9.59 10.34 -6.42
CA MET A 87 8.82 10.47 -5.17
C MET A 87 9.55 9.87 -3.94
N GLY A 88 10.73 9.29 -4.11
CA GLY A 88 11.49 8.65 -3.02
C GLY A 88 11.07 7.23 -2.69
N TYR A 89 10.28 6.56 -3.54
CA TYR A 89 9.93 5.15 -3.36
C TYR A 89 11.06 4.25 -3.88
N THR A 90 11.46 3.32 -3.03
CA THR A 90 12.53 2.36 -3.30
C THR A 90 12.03 0.93 -3.42
N HIS A 91 10.74 0.67 -3.15
CA HIS A 91 10.15 -0.66 -3.28
C HIS A 91 8.72 -0.58 -3.83
N LEU A 92 8.39 -1.44 -4.79
CA LEU A 92 7.03 -1.62 -5.34
C LEU A 92 6.50 -3.04 -5.08
N HIS A 93 5.25 -3.13 -4.62
CA HIS A 93 4.57 -4.41 -4.43
C HIS A 93 3.39 -4.57 -5.41
N GLU A 94 3.51 -5.51 -6.34
CA GLU A 94 2.40 -5.94 -7.19
C GLU A 94 1.35 -6.67 -6.34
N SER A 95 0.19 -6.07 -6.14
CA SER A 95 -0.82 -6.62 -5.24
C SER A 95 -1.65 -7.74 -5.88
N MET A 96 -1.74 -7.83 -7.21
CA MET A 96 -2.69 -8.71 -7.90
C MET A 96 -2.03 -9.53 -9.02
N MET A 97 -1.03 -10.33 -8.68
CA MET A 97 -0.44 -11.28 -9.62
C MET A 97 -1.31 -12.55 -9.72
N PHE A 98 -1.97 -12.78 -10.86
CA PHE A 98 -2.68 -14.04 -11.09
C PHE A 98 -1.73 -15.16 -11.56
N PRO A 99 -1.99 -16.45 -11.23
CA PRO A 99 -1.15 -17.58 -11.64
C PRO A 99 -0.79 -17.60 -13.14
N THR A 100 -1.78 -17.29 -13.98
CA THR A 100 -1.64 -17.25 -15.45
C THR A 100 -0.74 -16.13 -15.95
N MET A 101 -0.53 -15.08 -15.16
CA MET A 101 0.26 -13.90 -15.52
C MET A 101 1.64 -13.87 -14.87
N ALA A 102 1.91 -14.78 -13.92
CA ALA A 102 3.08 -14.70 -13.06
C ALA A 102 4.40 -14.52 -13.82
N THR A 103 4.61 -15.22 -14.93
CA THR A 103 5.82 -15.04 -15.75
C THR A 103 5.93 -13.62 -16.31
N GLY A 104 4.83 -13.07 -16.84
CA GLY A 104 4.78 -11.69 -17.34
C GLY A 104 4.96 -10.67 -16.23
N THR A 105 4.36 -10.90 -15.06
CA THR A 105 4.54 -10.08 -13.87
C THR A 105 6.00 -10.04 -13.44
N HIS A 106 6.64 -11.19 -13.26
CA HIS A 106 8.07 -11.24 -12.87
C HIS A 106 8.96 -10.58 -13.92
N HIS A 107 8.68 -10.77 -15.21
CA HIS A 107 9.41 -10.05 -16.26
C HIS A 107 9.27 -8.53 -16.10
N PHE A 108 8.04 -8.02 -15.98
CA PHE A 108 7.79 -6.60 -15.77
C PHE A 108 8.53 -6.05 -14.54
N LEU A 109 8.42 -6.73 -13.39
CA LEU A 109 9.07 -6.31 -12.15
C LEU A 109 10.60 -6.26 -12.29
N THR A 110 11.22 -7.21 -13.01
CA THR A 110 12.67 -7.18 -13.27
C THR A 110 13.11 -6.06 -14.21
N THR A 111 12.19 -5.43 -14.94
CA THR A 111 12.49 -4.30 -15.81
C THR A 111 12.40 -2.94 -15.11
N LEU A 112 12.05 -2.90 -13.81
CA LEU A 112 12.07 -1.67 -13.01
C LEU A 112 13.53 -1.30 -12.68
N PRO A 113 14.07 -0.16 -13.16
CA PRO A 113 15.48 0.19 -12.96
C PRO A 113 15.86 0.54 -11.51
N TYR A 114 14.95 1.10 -10.71
CA TYR A 114 15.33 1.71 -9.42
C TYR A 114 14.78 1.01 -8.17
N GLN A 115 13.61 0.37 -8.26
CA GLN A 115 12.94 -0.18 -7.08
C GLN A 115 13.22 -1.67 -6.91
N ASP A 116 13.35 -2.08 -5.66
CA ASP A 116 13.09 -3.45 -5.27
C ASP A 116 11.63 -3.81 -5.57
N ALA A 117 11.36 -5.07 -5.87
CA ALA A 117 10.04 -5.49 -6.31
C ALA A 117 9.60 -6.79 -5.63
N SER A 118 8.29 -6.89 -5.40
CA SER A 118 7.66 -8.09 -4.86
C SER A 118 6.24 -8.24 -5.39
N ALA A 119 5.63 -9.40 -5.20
CA ALA A 119 4.27 -9.67 -5.65
C ALA A 119 3.48 -10.51 -4.64
N SER A 120 2.19 -10.22 -4.55
CA SER A 120 1.16 -11.07 -3.94
C SER A 120 0.50 -11.93 -5.00
N LEU A 121 0.40 -13.24 -4.76
CA LEU A 121 -0.34 -14.13 -5.63
C LEU A 121 -1.84 -14.04 -5.33
N CYS A 122 -2.59 -13.59 -6.31
CA CYS A 122 -4.05 -13.49 -6.26
C CYS A 122 -4.66 -14.88 -6.49
N LEU A 123 -5.32 -15.43 -5.47
CA LEU A 123 -6.06 -16.68 -5.55
C LEU A 123 -7.54 -16.39 -5.24
N THR A 124 -8.43 -16.86 -6.10
CA THR A 124 -9.87 -16.72 -5.93
C THR A 124 -10.46 -17.99 -5.31
N LEU A 125 -11.72 -17.93 -4.88
CA LEU A 125 -12.43 -19.11 -4.39
C LEU A 125 -12.66 -20.16 -5.50
N ARG A 126 -12.42 -19.83 -6.77
CA ARG A 126 -12.40 -20.83 -7.85
C ARG A 126 -11.23 -21.80 -7.70
N GLU A 127 -10.05 -21.32 -7.29
CA GLU A 127 -8.85 -22.18 -7.19
C GLU A 127 -8.90 -23.13 -5.98
N PHE A 128 -9.42 -22.67 -4.83
CA PHE A 128 -9.32 -23.43 -3.58
C PHE A 128 -10.62 -23.57 -2.78
N GLY A 129 -11.74 -22.97 -3.22
CA GLY A 129 -13.00 -23.01 -2.48
C GLY A 129 -13.56 -24.42 -2.28
N THR A 130 -13.28 -25.34 -3.20
CA THR A 130 -13.64 -26.76 -3.05
C THR A 130 -12.97 -27.42 -1.84
N LEU A 131 -11.79 -26.94 -1.42
CA LEU A 131 -11.09 -27.42 -0.22
C LEU A 131 -11.87 -27.07 1.06
N ILE A 132 -12.52 -25.90 1.08
CA ILE A 132 -13.37 -25.45 2.19
C ILE A 132 -14.70 -26.21 2.22
N GLY A 133 -15.23 -26.54 1.05
CA GLY A 133 -16.55 -27.15 0.87
C GLY A 133 -16.62 -28.65 1.21
N SER A 134 -15.51 -29.38 1.07
CA SER A 134 -15.53 -30.85 0.90
C SER A 134 -15.03 -31.67 2.10
N ASN A 135 -15.02 -31.11 3.32
CA ASN A 135 -14.40 -31.73 4.51
C ASN A 135 -12.93 -32.16 4.29
N ILE A 136 -12.23 -31.47 3.39
CA ILE A 136 -10.80 -31.71 3.16
C ILE A 136 -10.05 -31.15 4.37
N PRO A 137 -9.08 -31.90 4.94
CA PRO A 137 -8.33 -31.42 6.08
C PRO A 137 -7.61 -30.08 5.82
N PRO A 138 -7.64 -29.11 6.76
CA PRO A 138 -7.12 -27.75 6.54
C PRO A 138 -5.64 -27.67 6.12
N GLU A 139 -4.82 -28.66 6.48
CA GLU A 139 -3.41 -28.75 6.09
C GLU A 139 -3.21 -28.82 4.57
N TRP A 140 -4.20 -29.30 3.81
CA TRP A 140 -4.13 -29.29 2.34
C TRP A 140 -4.22 -27.88 1.79
N THR A 141 -5.02 -26.99 2.39
CA THR A 141 -5.04 -25.57 2.00
C THR A 141 -3.72 -24.89 2.36
N VAL A 142 -3.16 -25.17 3.53
CA VAL A 142 -1.84 -24.64 3.93
C VAL A 142 -0.77 -25.07 2.92
N ARG A 143 -0.72 -26.37 2.60
CA ARG A 143 0.24 -26.90 1.61
C ARG A 143 0.01 -26.33 0.22
N PHE A 144 -1.24 -26.16 -0.18
CA PHE A 144 -1.61 -25.55 -1.45
C PHE A 144 -1.08 -24.10 -1.53
N PHE A 145 -1.38 -23.26 -0.54
CA PHE A 145 -0.89 -21.88 -0.50
C PHE A 145 0.63 -21.79 -0.48
N ALA A 146 1.31 -22.60 0.33
CA ALA A 146 2.77 -22.63 0.38
C ALA A 146 3.38 -23.05 -0.97
N THR A 147 2.81 -24.08 -1.61
CA THR A 147 3.26 -24.54 -2.93
C THR A 147 3.06 -23.47 -3.99
N CYS A 148 1.90 -22.81 -3.99
CA CYS A 148 1.60 -21.70 -4.90
C CYS A 148 2.56 -20.53 -4.69
N ALA A 149 2.74 -20.06 -3.46
CA ALA A 149 3.65 -18.97 -3.15
C ALA A 149 5.09 -19.29 -3.58
N GLN A 150 5.58 -20.50 -3.31
CA GLN A 150 6.91 -20.94 -3.76
C GLN A 150 7.00 -21.02 -5.29
N ARG A 151 6.02 -21.65 -5.95
CA ARG A 151 6.04 -21.88 -7.41
C ARG A 151 5.97 -20.58 -8.19
N PHE A 152 5.15 -19.65 -7.74
CA PHE A 152 4.94 -18.36 -8.37
C PHE A 152 5.83 -17.25 -7.79
N ARG A 153 6.75 -17.58 -6.88
CA ARG A 153 7.66 -16.63 -6.20
C ARG A 153 6.93 -15.41 -5.63
N ALA A 154 5.84 -15.67 -4.93
CA ALA A 154 5.05 -14.64 -4.28
C ALA A 154 5.44 -14.49 -2.80
N LEU A 155 5.41 -13.25 -2.32
CA LEU A 155 5.69 -12.91 -0.92
C LEU A 155 4.46 -13.14 -0.02
N ALA A 156 3.26 -13.04 -0.59
CA ALA A 156 2.00 -13.18 0.12
C ALA A 156 0.93 -13.83 -0.79
N ILE A 157 -0.14 -14.33 -0.18
CA ILE A 157 -1.38 -14.71 -0.87
C ILE A 157 -2.39 -13.58 -0.71
N ARG A 158 -3.02 -13.17 -1.81
CA ARG A 158 -4.13 -12.22 -1.81
C ARG A 158 -5.44 -12.90 -2.18
N LEU A 159 -6.46 -12.65 -1.39
CA LEU A 159 -7.84 -13.06 -1.63
C LEU A 159 -8.66 -11.81 -2.00
N PRO A 160 -9.00 -11.61 -3.28
CA PRO A 160 -9.80 -10.47 -3.72
C PRO A 160 -11.28 -10.63 -3.31
N GLU A 161 -11.69 -11.86 -3.04
CA GLU A 161 -13.06 -12.22 -2.68
C GLU A 161 -13.05 -13.24 -1.55
N THR A 162 -13.95 -13.06 -0.59
CA THR A 162 -14.17 -13.97 0.53
C THR A 162 -15.50 -14.71 0.43
N SER A 163 -16.29 -14.49 -0.63
CA SER A 163 -17.54 -15.22 -0.88
C SER A 163 -17.68 -15.60 -2.35
N ALA A 164 -18.37 -16.72 -2.60
CA ALA A 164 -18.70 -17.17 -3.94
C ALA A 164 -20.21 -17.39 -4.03
N HIS A 165 -20.86 -16.77 -5.02
CA HIS A 165 -22.30 -16.89 -5.24
C HIS A 165 -22.59 -17.09 -6.73
N PHE A 166 -23.00 -18.30 -7.09
CA PHE A 166 -23.46 -18.70 -8.41
C PHE A 166 -24.99 -18.68 -8.42
N LYS A 167 -25.57 -18.01 -9.44
CA LYS A 167 -27.02 -17.92 -9.62
C LYS A 167 -27.58 -19.19 -10.27
N GLU A 168 -26.76 -19.87 -11.04
CA GLU A 168 -27.10 -21.09 -11.75
C GLU A 168 -27.22 -22.27 -10.77
N SER A 169 -28.36 -22.96 -10.80
CA SER A 169 -28.66 -24.06 -9.88
C SER A 169 -27.64 -25.20 -9.92
N THR A 170 -27.02 -25.45 -11.09
CA THR A 170 -25.98 -26.47 -11.29
C THR A 170 -24.66 -26.12 -10.60
N LEU A 171 -24.40 -24.83 -10.38
CA LEU A 171 -23.18 -24.32 -9.73
C LEU A 171 -23.43 -23.88 -8.28
N ALA A 172 -24.68 -23.82 -7.82
CA ALA A 172 -25.04 -23.43 -6.46
C ALA A 172 -24.33 -24.26 -5.37
N LYS A 173 -23.93 -25.50 -5.67
CA LYS A 173 -23.11 -26.35 -4.78
C LYS A 173 -21.71 -25.80 -4.48
N TYR A 174 -21.23 -24.86 -5.28
CA TYR A 174 -19.96 -24.15 -5.07
C TYR A 174 -20.14 -22.81 -4.35
N ASN A 175 -21.36 -22.47 -3.93
CA ASN A 175 -21.60 -21.26 -3.15
C ASN A 175 -20.90 -21.36 -1.80
N LEU A 176 -20.14 -20.31 -1.46
CA LEU A 176 -19.40 -20.21 -0.20
C LEU A 176 -19.71 -18.85 0.43
N PRO A 177 -20.42 -18.83 1.57
CA PRO A 177 -20.64 -17.61 2.34
C PRO A 177 -19.33 -17.03 2.88
N ALA A 178 -19.26 -15.70 3.00
CA ALA A 178 -18.11 -14.99 3.55
C ALA A 178 -17.71 -15.50 4.94
N GLN A 179 -18.69 -15.60 5.84
CA GLN A 179 -18.47 -16.09 7.20
C GLN A 179 -17.79 -17.46 7.24
N ARG A 180 -18.21 -18.40 6.37
CA ARG A 180 -17.63 -19.75 6.30
C ARG A 180 -16.18 -19.72 5.83
N VAL A 181 -15.85 -18.88 4.85
CA VAL A 181 -14.48 -18.72 4.37
C VAL A 181 -13.61 -18.10 5.46
N LEU A 182 -14.07 -17.01 6.08
CA LEU A 182 -13.36 -16.33 7.16
C LEU A 182 -13.09 -17.24 8.37
N GLN A 183 -14.11 -17.98 8.82
CA GLN A 183 -13.97 -19.00 9.88
C GLN A 183 -13.04 -20.14 9.49
N TYR A 184 -12.97 -20.51 8.21
CA TYR A 184 -12.03 -21.53 7.78
C TYR A 184 -10.58 -21.01 7.85
N LEU A 185 -10.36 -19.76 7.44
CA LEU A 185 -9.03 -19.14 7.40
C LEU A 185 -8.41 -18.96 8.81
N THR A 186 -9.21 -18.76 9.86
CA THR A 186 -8.69 -18.66 11.26
C THR A 186 -7.96 -19.90 11.73
N HIS A 187 -8.32 -21.06 11.21
CA HIS A 187 -7.80 -22.35 11.65
C HIS A 187 -6.60 -22.81 10.82
N LEU A 188 -6.16 -22.01 9.84
CA LEU A 188 -5.00 -22.34 9.02
C LEU A 188 -3.71 -21.89 9.70
N PRO A 189 -2.78 -22.81 10.04
CA PRO A 189 -1.45 -22.45 10.52
C PRO A 189 -0.57 -21.94 9.35
N LEU A 190 -0.86 -20.72 8.87
CA LEU A 190 -0.15 -20.09 7.77
C LEU A 190 1.16 -19.46 8.24
N ASN A 191 2.26 -19.86 7.61
CA ASN A 191 3.58 -19.21 7.75
C ASN A 191 3.83 -18.18 6.64
N LEU A 192 2.77 -17.61 6.07
CA LEU A 192 2.83 -16.68 4.95
C LEU A 192 1.80 -15.56 5.14
N PRO A 193 2.09 -14.30 4.74
CA PRO A 193 1.14 -13.21 4.85
C PRO A 193 -0.10 -13.48 3.99
N LEU A 194 -1.27 -13.23 4.56
CA LEU A 194 -2.55 -13.35 3.89
C LEU A 194 -3.21 -11.97 3.78
N HIS A 195 -3.47 -11.54 2.56
CA HIS A 195 -4.11 -10.25 2.28
C HIS A 195 -5.56 -10.51 1.87
N VAL A 196 -6.52 -9.90 2.55
CA VAL A 196 -7.95 -10.01 2.24
C VAL A 196 -8.49 -8.64 1.87
N GLU A 197 -9.14 -8.52 0.71
CA GLU A 197 -9.79 -7.27 0.34
C GLU A 197 -11.01 -7.01 1.22
N LEU A 198 -11.01 -5.90 1.94
CA LEU A 198 -12.13 -5.52 2.79
C LEU A 198 -13.22 -4.86 1.94
N THR A 199 -14.44 -5.35 2.07
CA THR A 199 -15.63 -4.79 1.41
C THR A 199 -16.65 -4.38 2.48
N SER A 200 -17.54 -3.44 2.17
CA SER A 200 -18.58 -3.00 3.11
C SER A 200 -19.42 -4.18 3.63
N ARG A 201 -19.70 -5.16 2.76
CA ARG A 201 -20.44 -6.39 3.12
C ARG A 201 -19.76 -7.23 4.20
N LEU A 202 -18.42 -7.19 4.29
CA LEU A 202 -17.69 -7.95 5.31
C LEU A 202 -17.73 -7.27 6.68
N LEU A 203 -18.08 -5.98 6.75
CA LEU A 203 -18.20 -5.26 8.02
C LEU A 203 -19.43 -5.68 8.83
N ASP A 204 -20.41 -6.31 8.18
CA ASP A 204 -21.60 -6.88 8.81
C ASP A 204 -21.35 -8.29 9.38
N GLU A 205 -20.19 -8.89 9.08
CA GLU A 205 -19.82 -10.24 9.50
C GLU A 205 -18.94 -10.20 10.76
N ASP A 206 -18.91 -11.31 11.51
CA ASP A 206 -17.95 -11.51 12.59
C ASP A 206 -16.53 -11.68 12.01
N LEU A 207 -15.80 -10.57 11.92
CA LEU A 207 -14.46 -10.56 11.34
C LEU A 207 -13.45 -11.28 12.25
N PRO A 208 -12.76 -12.31 11.72
CA PRO A 208 -11.85 -13.11 12.52
C PRO A 208 -10.52 -12.39 12.83
N GLN A 209 -9.96 -12.67 14.01
CA GLN A 209 -8.60 -12.26 14.36
C GLN A 209 -7.60 -13.32 13.91
N ILE A 210 -7.25 -13.32 12.62
CA ILE A 210 -6.28 -14.24 12.04
C ILE A 210 -4.86 -13.67 12.20
N PRO A 211 -3.91 -14.39 12.81
CA PRO A 211 -2.51 -13.96 12.83
C PRO A 211 -1.96 -13.78 11.41
N ASN A 212 -1.21 -12.70 11.18
CA ASN A 212 -0.63 -12.36 9.87
C ASN A 212 -1.65 -12.01 8.76
N LEU A 213 -2.87 -11.64 9.14
CA LEU A 213 -3.86 -11.10 8.21
C LEU A 213 -3.68 -9.60 8.01
N HIS A 214 -3.73 -9.21 6.73
CA HIS A 214 -3.75 -7.84 6.30
C HIS A 214 -5.05 -7.54 5.54
N TYR A 215 -5.82 -6.55 5.99
CA TYR A 215 -6.98 -6.08 5.24
C TYR A 215 -6.55 -5.07 4.19
N ALA A 216 -6.67 -5.47 2.93
CA ALA A 216 -6.30 -4.62 1.84
C ALA A 216 -7.40 -3.61 1.49
N HIS A 217 -6.97 -2.39 1.18
CA HIS A 217 -7.80 -1.30 0.69
C HIS A 217 -9.03 -0.97 1.55
N ILE A 218 -8.84 -0.86 2.87
CA ILE A 218 -9.94 -0.70 3.83
C ILE A 218 -10.81 0.52 3.54
N GLY A 219 -10.25 1.57 2.94
CA GLY A 219 -10.97 2.77 2.56
C GLY A 219 -12.07 2.50 1.57
N ARG A 220 -11.96 1.48 0.70
CA ARG A 220 -13.06 1.09 -0.21
C ARG A 220 -14.32 0.65 0.54
N ALA A 221 -14.16 0.03 1.70
CA ALA A 221 -15.25 -0.45 2.52
C ALA A 221 -15.94 0.66 3.33
N ILE A 222 -15.31 1.84 3.46
CA ILE A 222 -15.84 2.96 4.23
C ILE A 222 -16.71 3.83 3.33
N ASP A 223 -18.01 3.63 3.39
CA ASP A 223 -19.02 4.40 2.65
C ASP A 223 -19.87 5.33 3.53
N GLY A 224 -19.58 5.37 4.83
CA GLY A 224 -20.23 6.25 5.80
C GLY A 224 -19.76 6.01 7.23
N GLU A 225 -20.38 6.73 8.19
CA GLU A 225 -20.01 6.71 9.61
C GLU A 225 -20.11 5.30 10.24
N TYR A 226 -21.10 4.50 9.84
CA TYR A 226 -21.25 3.12 10.33
C TYR A 226 -20.02 2.26 9.97
N ALA A 227 -19.65 2.24 8.68
CA ALA A 227 -18.50 1.49 8.20
C ALA A 227 -17.19 1.99 8.83
N TYR A 228 -17.03 3.32 8.98
CA TYR A 228 -15.89 3.91 9.68
C TYR A 228 -15.77 3.39 11.13
N LYS A 229 -16.88 3.33 11.88
CA LYS A 229 -16.88 2.80 13.26
C LYS A 229 -16.51 1.31 13.30
N GLN A 230 -17.03 0.51 12.36
CA GLN A 230 -16.68 -0.92 12.28
C GLN A 230 -15.20 -1.13 11.99
N VAL A 231 -14.64 -0.39 11.02
CA VAL A 231 -13.20 -0.45 10.70
C VAL A 231 -12.35 0.04 11.87
N SER A 232 -12.76 1.10 12.57
CA SER A 232 -12.07 1.60 13.77
C SER A 232 -12.00 0.53 14.86
N ASN A 233 -13.11 -0.16 15.13
CA ASN A 233 -13.18 -1.25 16.10
C ASN A 233 -12.30 -2.43 15.69
N LEU A 234 -12.29 -2.76 14.40
CA LEU A 234 -11.44 -3.80 13.83
C LEU A 234 -9.96 -3.50 14.05
N LEU A 235 -9.51 -2.29 13.69
CA LEU A 235 -8.11 -1.87 13.84
C LEU A 235 -7.67 -1.70 15.30
N ALA A 236 -8.61 -1.41 16.21
CA ALA A 236 -8.36 -1.37 17.65
C ALA A 236 -8.04 -2.75 18.24
N SER A 237 -8.46 -3.83 17.60
CA SER A 237 -8.07 -5.19 17.99
C SER A 237 -6.59 -5.44 17.62
N LYS A 238 -5.77 -5.78 18.63
CA LYS A 238 -4.30 -5.60 18.60
C LYS A 238 -3.50 -6.48 17.62
N ASN A 239 -4.13 -7.21 16.69
CA ASN A 239 -3.45 -8.16 15.79
C ASN A 239 -3.83 -8.00 14.31
N ILE A 240 -4.54 -6.93 13.95
CA ILE A 240 -5.00 -6.70 12.59
C ILE A 240 -4.18 -5.58 11.96
N THR A 241 -3.74 -5.80 10.73
CA THR A 241 -3.12 -4.75 9.92
C THR A 241 -3.97 -4.45 8.69
N GLY A 242 -3.82 -3.27 8.10
CA GLY A 242 -4.47 -2.94 6.83
C GLY A 242 -3.79 -1.81 6.09
N ASP A 243 -4.21 -1.59 4.85
CA ASP A 243 -3.79 -0.45 4.02
C ASP A 243 -5.01 0.40 3.63
N THR A 244 -4.82 1.72 3.55
CA THR A 244 -5.92 2.67 3.36
C THR A 244 -6.67 2.49 2.04
N GLY A 245 -5.99 2.14 0.95
CA GLY A 245 -6.55 2.01 -0.41
C GLY A 245 -7.40 3.20 -0.82
N LEU A 246 -6.90 4.41 -0.55
CA LEU A 246 -7.66 5.63 -0.72
C LEU A 246 -8.04 5.82 -2.20
N ALA A 247 -9.34 5.96 -2.45
CA ALA A 247 -9.92 6.01 -3.78
C ALA A 247 -10.93 7.18 -3.84
N PRO A 248 -10.48 8.39 -4.17
CA PRO A 248 -11.32 9.58 -4.16
C PRO A 248 -12.53 9.43 -5.11
N LYS A 249 -13.74 9.76 -4.64
CA LYS A 249 -15.01 9.56 -5.37
C LYS A 249 -15.63 10.89 -5.79
N GLY A 250 -15.12 11.48 -6.88
CA GLY A 250 -15.83 12.56 -7.59
C GLY A 250 -14.98 13.78 -7.90
N PRO A 251 -15.60 14.90 -8.31
CA PRO A 251 -14.90 16.16 -8.60
C PRO A 251 -14.43 16.92 -7.36
N HIS A 252 -15.16 16.81 -6.24
CA HIS A 252 -14.86 17.49 -4.96
C HIS A 252 -14.10 16.61 -3.96
N ASP A 253 -14.02 15.31 -4.21
CA ASP A 253 -13.21 14.37 -3.46
C ASP A 253 -12.06 13.97 -4.37
N GLN A 254 -11.07 14.85 -4.49
CA GLN A 254 -9.88 14.68 -5.36
C GLN A 254 -8.60 14.96 -4.62
N LEU A 255 -7.60 14.17 -4.99
CA LEU A 255 -6.22 14.28 -4.57
C LEU A 255 -5.44 14.94 -5.71
N LYS A 256 -5.06 16.20 -5.54
CA LYS A 256 -4.36 17.00 -6.54
C LYS A 256 -2.94 17.32 -6.09
N ILE A 257 -2.03 17.51 -7.04
CA ILE A 257 -0.67 17.99 -6.75
C ILE A 257 -0.62 19.43 -7.29
N GLU A 258 -0.73 20.42 -6.42
CA GLU A 258 -0.79 21.84 -6.80
C GLU A 258 0.23 22.67 -6.01
N ALA A 259 0.95 23.55 -6.71
CA ALA A 259 2.07 24.33 -6.16
C ALA A 259 1.63 25.60 -5.41
N GLU A 260 0.45 26.17 -5.72
CA GLU A 260 -0.01 27.45 -5.15
C GLU A 260 -1.08 27.27 -4.07
N ILE A 261 -1.00 28.10 -3.03
CA ILE A 261 -2.02 28.20 -1.98
C ILE A 261 -3.21 29.00 -2.51
N GLY A 262 -4.15 28.35 -3.19
CA GLY A 262 -5.48 28.92 -3.43
C GLY A 262 -6.23 29.13 -2.10
N GLU A 263 -7.07 30.16 -2.02
CA GLU A 263 -7.93 30.44 -0.87
C GLU A 263 -8.98 29.32 -0.70
N GLY A 264 -8.74 28.40 0.22
CA GLY A 264 -9.65 27.33 0.62
C GLY A 264 -9.03 26.44 1.70
N GLU A 265 -9.83 25.94 2.64
CA GLU A 265 -9.38 25.01 3.69
C GLU A 265 -9.10 23.62 3.08
N ALA A 266 -7.86 23.45 2.59
CA ALA A 266 -7.36 22.21 1.98
C ALA A 266 -6.48 21.43 2.97
N LEU A 267 -6.70 20.11 3.11
CA LEU A 267 -5.77 19.24 3.84
C LEU A 267 -4.55 18.98 2.93
N SER A 268 -3.35 19.36 3.38
CA SER A 268 -2.11 19.15 2.63
C SER A 268 -1.30 18.00 3.23
N ALA A 269 -0.90 17.04 2.38
CA ALA A 269 -0.09 15.87 2.76
C ALA A 269 1.24 15.92 1.98
N PHE A 270 2.36 15.94 2.70
CA PHE A 270 3.69 16.02 2.09
C PHE A 270 4.29 14.61 2.00
N ILE A 271 4.00 13.87 0.91
CA ILE A 271 4.51 12.49 0.73
C ILE A 271 5.99 12.42 0.28
N GLY A 272 6.80 13.44 0.58
CA GLY A 272 8.22 13.49 0.19
C GLY A 272 8.52 14.11 -1.18
N MET A 273 7.56 14.80 -1.80
CA MET A 273 7.78 15.60 -3.02
C MET A 273 8.07 17.07 -2.69
N HIS A 274 8.72 17.83 -3.58
CA HIS A 274 8.92 19.29 -3.40
C HIS A 274 7.60 20.10 -3.48
N THR A 275 6.53 19.54 -4.03
CA THR A 275 5.17 20.10 -3.98
C THR A 275 4.25 19.20 -3.15
N PRO A 276 3.50 19.75 -2.17
CA PRO A 276 2.56 18.99 -1.38
C PRO A 276 1.48 18.36 -2.26
N LEU A 277 1.06 17.18 -1.87
CA LEU A 277 -0.11 16.53 -2.41
C LEU A 277 -1.30 17.09 -1.61
N ARG A 278 -2.17 17.84 -2.30
CA ARG A 278 -3.28 18.60 -1.73
C ARG A 278 -4.60 17.86 -1.94
N TYR A 279 -5.34 17.69 -0.86
CA TYR A 279 -6.78 17.51 -0.93
C TYR A 279 -7.42 18.88 -1.08
N LEU A 280 -7.96 19.17 -2.26
CA LEU A 280 -8.59 20.46 -2.53
C LEU A 280 -9.71 20.76 -1.54
N GLU A 281 -10.59 19.79 -1.37
CA GLU A 281 -11.69 19.77 -0.43
C GLU A 281 -11.78 18.32 0.06
N VAL A 282 -11.94 18.14 1.36
CA VAL A 282 -12.35 16.85 1.93
C VAL A 282 -13.77 17.07 2.43
N PRO A 283 -14.81 16.73 1.64
CA PRO A 283 -16.17 17.00 2.06
C PRO A 283 -16.45 16.31 3.40
N ALA A 284 -17.11 17.03 4.31
CA ALA A 284 -17.56 16.42 5.57
C ALA A 284 -18.49 15.25 5.28
N GLY A 285 -18.28 14.13 5.95
CA GLY A 285 -18.93 12.84 5.71
C GLY A 285 -18.41 12.06 4.49
N SER A 286 -17.35 12.52 3.83
CA SER A 286 -16.78 11.79 2.67
C SER A 286 -15.96 10.58 3.09
N GLN A 287 -15.82 9.61 2.16
CA GLN A 287 -14.92 8.48 2.34
C GLN A 287 -13.49 8.93 2.63
N SER A 288 -12.98 9.94 1.93
CA SER A 288 -11.63 10.47 2.15
C SER A 288 -11.47 11.07 3.54
N GLU A 289 -12.46 11.78 4.07
CA GLU A 289 -12.43 12.29 5.45
C GLU A 289 -12.23 11.16 6.46
N TYR A 290 -13.05 10.13 6.35
CA TYR A 290 -12.98 8.99 7.25
C TYR A 290 -11.66 8.23 7.15
N VAL A 291 -11.16 7.99 5.93
CA VAL A 291 -9.88 7.30 5.71
C VAL A 291 -8.70 8.10 6.24
N LEU A 292 -8.66 9.41 5.99
CA LEU A 292 -7.61 10.30 6.50
C LEU A 292 -7.68 10.41 8.03
N SER A 293 -8.88 10.43 8.60
CA SER A 293 -9.09 10.39 10.05
C SER A 293 -8.53 9.11 10.66
N LEU A 294 -8.77 7.94 10.05
CA LEU A 294 -8.16 6.67 10.48
C LEU A 294 -6.63 6.69 10.38
N ALA A 295 -6.10 7.16 9.25
CA ALA A 295 -4.66 7.16 8.97
C ALA A 295 -3.87 8.10 9.89
N THR A 296 -4.52 9.14 10.42
CA THR A 296 -3.91 10.10 11.34
C THR A 296 -4.18 9.76 12.82
N HIS A 297 -5.11 8.85 13.11
CA HIS A 297 -5.50 8.49 14.47
C HIS A 297 -4.35 7.85 15.27
N PRO A 298 -3.99 8.37 16.47
CA PRO A 298 -2.87 7.90 17.28
C PRO A 298 -2.79 6.38 17.48
N ASP A 299 -3.95 5.74 17.71
CA ASP A 299 -4.05 4.33 18.06
C ASP A 299 -3.85 3.38 16.88
N PHE A 300 -4.17 3.81 15.65
CA PHE A 300 -4.12 2.96 14.46
C PHE A 300 -2.78 3.06 13.71
N LYS A 301 -1.93 4.01 14.09
CA LYS A 301 -0.63 4.28 13.45
C LYS A 301 0.32 3.08 13.36
N LYS A 302 0.17 2.05 14.20
CA LYS A 302 1.02 0.84 14.14
C LYS A 302 0.48 -0.26 13.22
N ASN A 303 -0.79 -0.16 12.86
CA ASN A 303 -1.55 -1.22 12.23
C ASN A 303 -2.02 -0.83 10.82
N LEU A 304 -1.99 0.46 10.47
CA LEU A 304 -2.50 0.98 9.21
C LEU A 304 -1.37 1.58 8.37
N ALA A 305 -1.17 1.04 7.16
CA ALA A 305 -0.30 1.60 6.14
C ALA A 305 -1.09 2.55 5.22
N PHE A 306 -0.42 3.59 4.72
CA PHE A 306 -1.00 4.42 3.67
C PHE A 306 -0.78 3.74 2.30
N SER A 307 -1.84 3.63 1.52
CA SER A 307 -1.85 3.22 0.12
C SER A 307 -2.95 3.98 -0.63
N SER A 308 -2.75 4.21 -1.92
CA SER A 308 -3.73 4.86 -2.79
C SER A 308 -4.00 4.01 -4.03
N LEU A 309 -5.25 3.96 -4.48
CA LEU A 309 -5.64 3.26 -5.71
C LEU A 309 -5.55 4.18 -6.94
N CYS A 310 -4.64 5.15 -6.92
CA CYS A 310 -4.51 6.20 -7.94
C CYS A 310 -3.89 5.73 -9.27
N LEU A 311 -4.28 4.57 -9.78
CA LEU A 311 -3.99 4.15 -11.15
C LEU A 311 -5.28 3.81 -11.89
N GLY A 312 -5.82 4.81 -12.63
CA GLY A 312 -6.82 4.54 -13.67
C GLY A 312 -7.78 5.68 -14.05
N ALA A 313 -7.93 6.76 -13.28
CA ALA A 313 -8.93 7.78 -13.63
C ALA A 313 -8.35 9.13 -14.11
N GLN A 314 -7.17 9.56 -13.62
CA GLN A 314 -6.68 10.93 -13.89
C GLN A 314 -5.16 11.07 -14.13
N ALA A 315 -4.43 9.96 -14.27
CA ALA A 315 -2.98 9.98 -14.47
C ALA A 315 -2.45 10.67 -15.76
N PRO A 316 -3.18 10.86 -16.89
CA PRO A 316 -2.52 11.39 -18.09
C PRO A 316 -2.42 12.91 -18.20
N THR A 317 -3.25 13.70 -17.52
CA THR A 317 -3.43 15.13 -17.87
C THR A 317 -2.67 16.13 -16.99
N HIS A 318 -2.15 15.73 -15.84
CA HIS A 318 -1.51 16.67 -14.90
C HIS A 318 -0.09 16.29 -14.47
N TYR A 319 0.38 15.10 -14.82
CA TYR A 319 1.67 14.58 -14.34
C TYR A 319 2.93 15.00 -15.13
N PRO A 320 2.93 15.46 -16.40
CA PRO A 320 4.19 15.78 -17.09
C PRO A 320 4.56 17.28 -17.17
N GLY A 321 3.63 18.21 -16.91
CA GLY A 321 3.88 19.65 -17.12
C GLY A 321 4.46 20.40 -15.91
N ILE A 322 4.17 19.92 -14.70
CA ILE A 322 4.35 20.67 -13.45
C ILE A 322 5.78 20.59 -12.89
N PHE A 323 6.56 19.59 -13.29
CA PHE A 323 7.88 19.32 -12.72
C PHE A 323 9.01 20.21 -13.25
N LYS A 324 8.74 21.11 -14.21
CA LYS A 324 9.75 22.04 -14.73
C LYS A 324 9.94 23.26 -13.82
N ASP A 325 8.86 23.78 -13.25
CA ASP A 325 8.88 25.02 -12.45
C ASP A 325 9.01 24.75 -10.94
N LEU A 326 8.96 23.46 -10.57
CA LEU A 326 8.89 22.93 -9.22
C LEU A 326 10.25 22.90 -8.50
N PHE A 327 11.35 23.05 -9.23
CA PHE A 327 12.71 23.00 -8.69
C PHE A 327 13.29 24.38 -8.32
N GLU A 328 12.55 25.49 -8.53
CA GLU A 328 13.14 26.84 -8.45
C GLU A 328 12.77 27.68 -7.20
N ALA A 329 11.84 27.27 -6.32
CA ALA A 329 11.37 28.14 -5.24
C ALA A 329 11.31 27.47 -3.86
N GLY A 330 12.38 27.64 -3.08
CA GLY A 330 12.46 27.18 -1.69
C GLY A 330 11.67 28.05 -0.71
N LYS A 331 10.85 27.41 0.14
CA LYS A 331 10.46 27.81 1.52
C LYS A 331 9.59 26.74 2.20
N SER A 332 9.68 26.64 3.54
CA SER A 332 9.32 25.49 4.40
C SER A 332 8.12 25.70 5.33
N PHE A 333 7.36 24.64 5.67
CA PHE A 333 6.42 24.57 6.82
C PHE A 333 6.33 23.16 7.48
N THR A 334 5.66 23.08 8.64
CA THR A 334 5.94 22.17 9.76
C THR A 334 5.36 20.75 9.73
N VAL A 335 5.92 19.94 10.62
CA VAL A 335 6.13 18.49 10.54
C VAL A 335 5.27 17.67 11.54
N SER A 336 4.66 18.34 12.51
CA SER A 336 3.96 17.75 13.66
C SER A 336 2.98 16.64 13.28
N ASP A 337 2.31 16.76 12.14
CA ASP A 337 1.12 15.96 11.84
C ASP A 337 1.40 14.77 10.90
N PHE A 338 2.57 14.72 10.25
CA PHE A 338 2.82 13.77 9.16
C PHE A 338 3.74 12.60 9.52
N VAL A 339 4.61 12.76 10.53
CA VAL A 339 5.71 11.83 10.83
C VAL A 339 5.24 10.49 11.38
N THR A 340 3.94 10.23 11.55
CA THR A 340 3.52 8.95 12.15
C THR A 340 3.14 7.84 11.18
N GLN A 341 3.27 8.04 9.87
CA GLN A 341 2.68 7.18 8.83
C GLN A 341 3.61 6.19 8.10
N THR A 342 4.93 6.17 8.35
CA THR A 342 5.85 5.16 7.77
C THR A 342 6.18 4.01 8.74
N ARG A 343 5.26 3.69 9.65
CA ARG A 343 5.48 2.65 10.66
C ARG A 343 5.39 1.24 10.04
N TRP A 344 6.52 0.55 10.05
CA TRP A 344 6.67 -0.90 10.26
C TRP A 344 5.86 -1.84 9.34
N MET A 345 6.48 -2.31 8.26
CA MET A 345 6.34 -3.74 7.93
C MET A 345 7.09 -4.55 8.99
N PRO A 346 6.48 -5.57 9.62
CA PRO A 346 7.21 -6.48 10.50
C PRO A 346 8.34 -7.12 9.71
N ALA A 347 9.51 -7.19 10.34
CA ALA A 347 10.68 -7.87 9.82
C ALA A 347 10.32 -9.33 9.56
N ILE A 348 10.19 -9.71 8.28
CA ILE A 348 10.50 -11.08 7.88
C ILE A 348 12.02 -11.15 7.92
N GLN A 349 12.56 -11.69 9.01
CA GLN A 349 13.94 -12.13 9.06
C GLN A 349 14.15 -13.20 7.98
N LEU A 350 15.03 -12.91 7.03
CA LEU A 350 15.95 -13.88 6.43
C LEU A 350 17.37 -13.46 6.79
#